data_AF-A0A916MMD5-F1
#
_entry.id   AF-A0A916MMD5-F1
#
_cell.length_a   1.000
_cell.length_b   1.000
_cell.length_c   1.000
_cell.angle_alpha   90.00
_cell.angle_beta   90.00
_cell.angle_gamma   90.00
#
_symmetry.space_group_name_H-M   'P 1'
#
loop_
_entity.id
_entity.type
_entity.pdbx_description
1 polymer ?
#
loop_
_entity_poly.entity_id
_entity_poly.type
_entity_poly.pdbx_seq_one_letter_code
_entity_poly.pdbx_strand_id
1 'polypeptide(L)'
;MDKEEATQFVVRELGRHHNRNEIIMALCERMGLNWKEAERFVLEVETHQGRTIAARQSPIILILGIGLFVVGTGLTIYNLLFFVDYFSSQHNAFSMEGALELRAMYYRVGSLLAGIAMIISGIVGSWKTISKLFMD
;
A
#
# COMPACT_ATOMS: atom_id res chain seq x y z
N MET A 1 20.38 -21.42 20.96
CA MET A 1 19.31 -20.43 20.78
C MET A 1 18.16 -20.85 21.67
N ASP A 2 17.64 -19.95 22.49
CA ASP A 2 16.49 -20.21 23.37
C ASP A 2 15.16 -20.17 22.58
N LYS A 3 14.06 -20.71 23.12
CA LYS A 3 12.74 -20.75 22.45
C LYS A 3 12.18 -19.34 22.20
N GLU A 4 12.39 -18.39 23.12
CA GLU A 4 12.00 -16.99 22.89
C GLU A 4 12.82 -16.35 21.76
N GLU A 5 14.12 -16.63 21.72
CA GLU A 5 15.05 -16.10 20.71
C GLU A 5 14.75 -16.67 19.32
N ALA A 6 14.41 -17.97 19.26
CA ALA A 6 13.93 -18.65 18.06
C ALA A 6 12.63 -18.05 17.53
N THR A 7 11.69 -17.75 18.44
CA THR A 7 10.41 -17.11 18.09
C THR A 7 10.65 -15.73 17.47
N GLN A 8 11.51 -14.90 18.08
CA GLN A 8 11.83 -13.59 17.55
C GLN A 8 12.55 -13.65 16.20
N PHE A 9 13.42 -14.65 16.00
CA PHE A 9 14.08 -14.88 14.72
C PHE A 9 13.06 -15.20 13.62
N VAL A 10 12.13 -16.13 13.88
CA VAL A 10 11.08 -16.51 12.92
C VAL A 10 10.16 -15.33 12.60
N VAL A 11 9.71 -14.57 13.61
CA VAL A 11 8.87 -13.37 13.41
C VAL A 11 9.60 -12.32 12.57
N ARG A 12 10.91 -12.14 12.79
CA ARG A 12 11.73 -11.19 12.04
C ARG A 12 11.88 -11.60 10.58
N GLU A 13 12.21 -12.86 10.31
CA GLU A 13 12.43 -13.34 8.94
C GLU A 13 11.13 -13.44 8.14
N LEU A 14 10.05 -13.93 8.76
CA LEU A 14 8.72 -13.90 8.13
C LEU A 14 8.29 -12.46 7.85
N GLY A 15 8.56 -11.52 8.76
CA GLY A 15 8.29 -10.10 8.57
C GLY A 15 9.05 -9.46 7.39
N ARG A 16 10.15 -10.07 6.90
CA ARG A 16 10.98 -9.58 5.79
C ARG A 16 10.68 -10.24 4.45
N HIS A 17 9.59 -11.01 4.34
CA HIS A 17 9.23 -11.80 3.15
C HIS A 17 10.25 -12.91 2.78
N HIS A 18 11.06 -13.40 3.72
CA HIS A 18 11.89 -14.59 3.46
C HIS A 18 11.01 -15.82 3.22
N ASN A 19 11.49 -16.75 2.39
CA ASN A 19 10.77 -17.96 2.09
C ASN A 19 10.69 -18.85 3.34
N ARG A 20 9.50 -19.37 3.66
CA ARG A 20 9.26 -20.29 4.78
C ARG A 20 10.28 -21.44 4.81
N ASN A 21 10.64 -21.99 3.66
CA ASN A 21 11.61 -23.09 3.56
C ASN A 21 13.04 -22.67 3.95
N GLU A 22 13.45 -21.44 3.67
CA GLU A 22 14.77 -20.92 4.08
C GLU A 22 14.83 -20.72 5.60
N ILE A 23 13.72 -20.27 6.20
CA ILE A 23 13.59 -20.11 7.66
C ILE A 23 13.63 -21.48 8.35
N ILE A 24 12.92 -22.48 7.81
CA ILE A 24 12.96 -23.87 8.32
C ILE A 24 14.39 -24.42 8.23
N MET A 25 15.07 -24.24 7.10
CA MET A 25 16.45 -24.67 6.93
C MET A 25 17.40 -23.99 7.93
N ALA A 26 17.27 -22.68 8.13
CA ALA A 26 18.06 -21.95 9.12
C ALA A 26 17.79 -22.42 10.57
N LEU A 27 16.56 -22.81 10.90
CA LEU A 27 16.22 -23.41 12.20
C LEU A 27 16.83 -24.81 12.36
N CYS A 28 16.80 -25.63 11.31
CA CYS A 28 17.49 -26.92 11.29
C CYS A 28 18.99 -26.75 11.53
N GLU A 29 19.64 -25.79 10.87
CA GLU A 29 21.07 -25.53 11.01
C GLU A 29 21.46 -24.95 12.39
N ARG A 30 20.65 -24.02 12.92
CA ARG A 30 21.00 -23.28 14.16
C ARG A 30 20.57 -23.98 15.45
N MET A 31 19.49 -24.76 15.40
CA MET A 31 18.94 -25.45 16.57
C MET A 31 19.09 -26.97 16.50
N GLY A 32 19.58 -27.52 15.38
CA GLY A 32 19.67 -28.97 15.17
C GLY A 32 18.30 -29.65 15.08
N LEU A 33 17.23 -28.89 14.85
CA LEU A 33 15.87 -29.41 14.72
C LEU A 33 15.74 -30.22 13.43
N ASN A 34 14.94 -31.29 13.46
CA ASN A 34 14.57 -31.95 12.22
C ASN A 34 13.57 -31.07 11.43
N TRP A 35 13.55 -31.20 10.10
CA TRP A 35 12.68 -30.40 9.22
C TRP A 35 11.22 -30.31 9.70
N LYS A 36 10.65 -31.42 10.14
CA LYS A 36 9.26 -31.55 10.62
C LYS A 36 9.02 -30.90 11.99
N GLU A 37 10.07 -30.76 12.80
CA GLU A 37 10.02 -30.04 14.08
C GLU A 37 10.13 -28.53 13.86
N ALA A 38 11.08 -28.12 13.02
CA ALA A 38 11.22 -26.73 12.59
C ALA A 38 9.96 -26.24 11.86
N GLU A 39 9.36 -27.06 11.01
CA GLU A 39 8.10 -26.72 10.32
C GLU A 39 6.94 -26.51 11.30
N ARG A 40 6.78 -27.41 12.30
CA ARG A 40 5.76 -27.24 13.34
C ARG A 40 6.00 -26.00 14.18
N PHE A 41 7.26 -25.71 14.52
CA PHE A 41 7.62 -24.52 15.28
C PHE A 41 7.30 -23.24 14.50
N VAL A 42 7.65 -23.18 13.21
CA VAL A 42 7.28 -22.05 12.35
C VAL A 42 5.76 -21.87 12.27
N LEU A 43 5.01 -22.97 12.13
CA LEU A 43 3.53 -22.92 12.11
C LEU A 43 2.93 -22.45 13.44
N GLU A 44 3.49 -22.88 14.58
CA GLU A 44 3.08 -22.43 15.92
C GLU A 44 3.34 -20.93 16.10
N VAL A 45 4.50 -20.45 15.63
CA VAL A 45 4.83 -19.02 15.66
C VAL A 45 3.93 -18.23 14.70
N GLU A 46 3.65 -18.72 13.49
CA GLU A 46 2.72 -18.08 12.55
C GLU A 46 1.31 -17.96 13.12
N THR A 47 0.82 -19.00 13.80
CA THR A 47 -0.53 -18.98 14.40
C THR A 47 -0.62 -18.07 15.63
N HIS A 48 0.43 -17.99 16.45
CA HIS A 48 0.42 -17.16 17.67
C HIS A 48 0.86 -15.70 17.44
N GLN A 49 1.73 -15.46 16.44
CA GLN A 49 2.32 -14.14 16.15
C GLN A 49 1.92 -13.61 14.77
N GLY A 50 0.95 -14.23 14.09
CA GLY A 50 0.51 -13.86 12.73
C GLY A 50 0.19 -12.37 12.60
N ARG A 51 -0.45 -11.78 13.61
CA ARG A 51 -0.76 -10.35 13.66
C ARG A 51 0.49 -9.45 13.70
N THR A 52 1.53 -9.84 14.45
CA THR A 52 2.81 -9.13 14.52
C THR A 52 3.61 -9.26 13.22
N ILE A 53 3.53 -10.42 12.57
CA ILE A 53 4.18 -10.69 11.28
C ILE A 53 3.51 -9.88 10.16
N ALA A 54 2.18 -9.89 10.08
CA ALA A 54 1.39 -9.12 9.12
C ALA A 54 1.58 -7.60 9.28
N ALA A 55 1.72 -7.11 10.54
CA ALA A 55 2.04 -5.73 10.83
C ALA A 55 3.42 -5.31 10.28
N ARG A 56 4.40 -6.22 10.31
CA ARG A 56 5.77 -5.96 9.81
C ARG A 56 5.89 -6.05 8.29
N GLN A 57 5.05 -6.85 7.62
CA GLN A 57 5.01 -6.93 6.15
C GLN A 57 4.25 -5.76 5.49
N SER A 58 3.39 -5.04 6.22
CA SER A 58 2.48 -4.02 5.66
C SER A 58 2.94 -2.55 5.57
N PRO A 59 4.12 -2.09 6.04
CA PRO A 59 4.40 -0.65 6.10
C PRO A 59 4.52 0.00 4.71
N ILE A 60 5.05 -0.71 3.71
CA ILE A 60 5.26 -0.14 2.37
C ILE A 60 3.94 0.11 1.64
N ILE A 61 2.99 -0.83 1.73
CA ILE A 61 1.68 -0.70 1.05
C ILE A 61 0.88 0.45 1.65
N LEU A 62 0.94 0.63 2.98
CA LEU A 62 0.30 1.76 3.67
C LEU A 62 0.93 3.10 3.27
N ILE A 63 2.26 3.19 3.22
CA ILE A 63 2.96 4.40 2.79
C ILE A 63 2.60 4.76 1.34
N LEU A 64 2.58 3.77 0.44
CA LEU A 64 2.16 3.98 -0.95
C LEU A 64 0.69 4.41 -1.06
N GLY A 65 -0.20 3.79 -0.28
CA GLY A 65 -1.61 4.16 -0.24
C GLY A 65 -1.83 5.60 0.22
N ILE A 66 -1.16 6.01 1.31
CA ILE A 66 -1.21 7.38 1.82
C ILE A 66 -0.60 8.36 0.80
N GLY A 67 0.54 8.00 0.18
CA GLY A 67 1.17 8.83 -0.85
C GLY A 67 0.27 9.05 -2.06
N LEU A 68 -0.33 7.98 -2.59
CA LEU A 68 -1.31 8.05 -3.68
C LEU A 68 -2.53 8.89 -3.32
N PHE A 69 -3.03 8.76 -2.09
CA PHE A 69 -4.15 9.56 -1.60
C PHE A 69 -3.82 11.06 -1.58
N VAL A 70 -2.69 11.44 -0.98
CA VAL A 70 -2.25 12.85 -0.90
C VAL A 70 -2.02 13.46 -2.29
N VAL A 71 -1.34 12.72 -3.18
CA VAL A 71 -1.09 13.18 -4.56
C VAL A 71 -2.40 13.34 -5.33
N GLY A 72 -3.31 12.36 -5.23
CA GLY A 72 -4.62 12.41 -5.87
C GLY A 72 -5.49 13.57 -5.39
N THR A 73 -5.53 13.81 -4.07
CA THR A 73 -6.24 14.95 -3.48
C THR A 73 -5.64 16.29 -3.96
N GLY A 74 -4.32 16.44 -3.93
CA GLY A 74 -3.64 17.64 -4.42
C GLY A 74 -3.95 17.94 -5.89
N LEU A 75 -3.88 16.92 -6.74
CA LEU A 75 -4.19 17.04 -8.16
C LEU A 75 -5.65 17.43 -8.41
N THR A 76 -6.58 16.90 -7.61
CA THR A 76 -8.01 17.20 -7.70
C THR A 76 -8.29 18.64 -7.30
N ILE A 77 -7.74 19.10 -6.17
CA ILE A 77 -7.89 20.49 -5.70
C ILE A 77 -7.30 21.47 -6.71
N TYR A 78 -6.11 21.19 -7.24
CA TYR A 78 -5.47 22.04 -8.24
C TYR A 78 -6.33 22.21 -9.50
N ASN A 79 -6.89 21.11 -10.02
CA ASN A 79 -7.80 21.17 -11.16
C ASN A 79 -9.10 21.90 -10.84
N LEU A 80 -9.65 21.72 -9.64
CA LEU A 80 -10.88 22.39 -9.22
C LEU A 80 -10.69 23.91 -9.12
N LEU A 81 -9.59 24.37 -8.53
CA LEU A 81 -9.26 25.80 -8.44
C LEU A 81 -9.13 26.43 -9.84
N PHE A 82 -8.47 25.73 -10.78
CA PHE A 82 -8.40 26.20 -12.16
C PHE A 82 -9.79 26.28 -12.82
N PHE A 83 -10.65 25.30 -12.59
CA PHE A 83 -12.02 25.32 -13.12
C PHE A 83 -12.82 26.50 -12.56
N VAL A 84 -12.69 26.78 -11.27
CA VAL A 84 -13.34 27.94 -10.62
C VAL A 84 -12.81 29.24 -11.20
N ASP A 85 -11.49 29.37 -11.34
CA ASP A 85 -10.86 30.57 -11.93
C ASP A 85 -11.29 30.78 -13.38
N TYR A 86 -11.27 29.72 -14.20
CA TYR A 86 -11.73 29.73 -15.59
C TYR A 86 -13.21 30.12 -15.70
N PHE A 87 -14.10 29.53 -14.89
CA PHE A 87 -15.54 29.82 -14.94
C PHE A 87 -15.85 31.22 -14.38
N SER A 88 -15.08 31.70 -13.41
CA SER A 88 -15.20 33.07 -12.88
C SER A 88 -14.68 34.13 -13.85
N SER A 89 -13.64 33.82 -14.64
CA SER A 89 -13.13 34.67 -15.72
C SER A 89 -14.06 34.69 -16.94
N GLN A 90 -14.94 33.69 -17.10
CA GLN A 90 -15.88 33.58 -18.22
C GLN A 90 -17.03 34.61 -18.20
N HIS A 91 -17.01 35.59 -17.28
CA HIS A 91 -17.83 36.80 -17.41
C HIS A 91 -17.26 37.82 -18.39
N ASN A 92 -15.99 37.71 -18.80
CA ASN A 92 -15.37 38.59 -19.79
C ASN A 92 -14.57 37.80 -20.84
N ALA A 93 -15.02 37.85 -22.08
CA ALA A 93 -14.38 37.34 -23.31
C ALA A 93 -14.61 35.85 -23.67
N PHE A 94 -15.66 35.65 -24.49
CA PHE A 94 -15.71 34.56 -25.45
C PHE A 94 -14.78 34.92 -26.62
N SER A 95 -13.50 34.57 -26.53
CA SER A 95 -12.49 34.82 -27.56
C SER A 95 -12.15 33.57 -28.38
N MET A 96 -11.54 33.81 -29.53
CA MET A 96 -11.25 32.89 -30.65
C MET A 96 -10.27 31.72 -30.33
N GLU A 97 -9.95 31.47 -29.06
CA GLU A 97 -8.98 30.45 -28.58
C GLU A 97 -9.60 29.08 -28.26
N GLY A 98 -10.92 28.91 -28.45
CA GLY A 98 -11.67 27.70 -28.05
C GLY A 98 -11.20 26.37 -28.66
N ALA A 99 -10.43 26.37 -29.75
CA ALA A 99 -9.89 25.13 -30.33
C ALA A 99 -8.70 24.56 -29.55
N LEU A 100 -7.86 25.41 -28.94
CA LEU A 100 -6.77 24.98 -28.04
C LEU A 100 -7.32 24.59 -26.66
N GLU A 101 -8.41 25.23 -26.23
CA GLU A 101 -9.11 24.89 -25.00
C GLU A 101 -9.73 23.50 -25.03
N LEU A 102 -10.29 23.03 -26.16
CA LEU A 102 -10.82 21.67 -26.28
C LEU A 102 -9.74 20.60 -26.04
N ARG A 103 -8.50 20.85 -26.52
CA ARG A 103 -7.37 19.93 -26.30
C ARG A 103 -6.91 19.96 -24.84
N ALA A 104 -6.83 21.15 -24.24
CA ALA A 104 -6.51 21.31 -22.82
C ALA A 104 -7.58 20.69 -21.92
N MET A 105 -8.85 20.80 -22.30
CA MET A 105 -10.01 20.23 -21.60
C MET A 105 -9.98 18.71 -21.64
N TYR A 106 -9.62 18.10 -22.78
CA TYR A 106 -9.46 16.65 -22.89
C TYR A 106 -8.37 16.10 -21.95
N TYR A 107 -7.18 16.74 -21.92
CA TYR A 107 -6.12 16.33 -20.99
C TYR A 107 -6.51 16.55 -19.52
N ARG A 108 -7.27 17.60 -19.20
CA ARG A 108 -7.73 17.88 -17.83
C ARG A 108 -8.79 16.90 -17.36
N VAL A 109 -9.76 16.54 -18.20
CA VAL A 109 -10.75 15.50 -17.91
C VAL A 109 -10.05 14.15 -17.68
N GLY A 110 -9.06 13.81 -18.52
CA GLY A 110 -8.20 12.64 -18.30
C GLY A 110 -7.48 12.68 -16.94
N SER A 111 -6.92 13.84 -16.57
CA SER A 111 -6.22 13.99 -15.29
C SER A 111 -7.15 13.91 -14.06
N LEU A 112 -8.39 14.37 -14.18
CA LEU A 112 -9.41 14.24 -13.13
C LEU A 112 -9.82 12.78 -12.94
N LEU A 113 -10.06 12.05 -14.03
CA LEU A 113 -10.35 10.62 -13.98
C LEU A 113 -9.18 9.83 -13.38
N ALA A 114 -7.95 10.18 -13.74
CA ALA A 114 -6.76 9.58 -13.14
C ALA A 114 -6.65 9.89 -11.64
N GLY A 115 -6.93 11.12 -11.21
CA GLY A 115 -6.95 11.51 -9.80
C GLY A 115 -7.99 10.73 -9.00
N ILE A 116 -9.21 10.61 -9.52
CA ILE A 116 -10.29 9.80 -8.90
C ILE A 116 -9.88 8.33 -8.80
N ALA A 117 -9.34 7.77 -9.89
CA ALA A 117 -8.87 6.39 -9.91
C ALA A 117 -7.78 6.14 -8.85
N MET A 118 -6.82 7.05 -8.71
CA MET A 118 -5.76 6.98 -7.69
C MET A 118 -6.32 7.03 -6.27
N ILE A 119 -7.31 7.89 -6.00
CA ILE A 119 -7.98 7.97 -4.69
C ILE A 119 -8.69 6.65 -4.37
N ILE A 120 -9.46 6.11 -5.32
CA ILE A 120 -10.18 4.84 -5.14
C ILE A 120 -9.18 3.69 -4.92
N SER A 121 -8.12 3.61 -5.72
CA SER A 121 -7.07 2.60 -5.55
C SER A 121 -6.37 2.70 -4.20
N GLY A 122 -6.08 3.92 -3.72
CA GLY A 122 -5.48 4.14 -2.40
C GLY A 122 -6.38 3.70 -1.25
N ILE A 123 -7.69 4.00 -1.32
CA ILE A 123 -8.67 3.60 -0.30
C ILE A 123 -8.83 2.08 -0.28
N VAL A 124 -9.05 1.45 -1.44
CA VAL A 124 -9.25 -0.01 -1.53
C VAL A 124 -7.99 -0.77 -1.07
N GLY A 125 -6.80 -0.31 -1.49
CA GLY A 125 -5.54 -0.90 -1.07
C GLY A 125 -5.31 -0.81 0.44
N SER A 126 -5.56 0.37 1.03
CA SER A 126 -5.42 0.59 2.47
C SER A 126 -6.43 -0.23 3.27
N TRP A 127 -7.69 -0.30 2.82
CA TRP A 127 -8.74 -1.09 3.47
C TRP A 127 -8.40 -2.58 3.50
N LYS A 128 -7.92 -3.13 2.38
CA LYS A 128 -7.54 -4.55 2.28
C LYS A 128 -6.36 -4.91 3.18
N THR A 129 -5.45 -3.97 3.42
CA THR A 129 -4.34 -4.13 4.36
C THR A 129 -4.81 -4.04 5.81
N ILE A 130 -5.69 -3.08 6.14
CA ILE A 130 -6.26 -2.93 7.49
C ILE A 130 -7.14 -4.14 7.85
N SER A 131 -7.95 -4.64 6.92
CA SER A 131 -8.81 -5.81 7.17
C SER A 131 -7.98 -7.06 7.47
N LYS A 132 -6.85 -7.26 6.79
CA LYS A 132 -5.91 -8.36 7.08
C LYS A 132 -5.18 -8.21 8.42
N LEU A 133 -5.09 -7.00 8.95
CA LEU A 133 -4.42 -6.71 10.22
C LEU A 133 -5.35 -6.89 11.44
N PHE A 134 -6.66 -6.70 11.24
CA PHE A 134 -7.65 -6.67 12.31
C PHE A 134 -8.64 -7.83 12.31
N MET A 135 -8.76 -8.58 11.20
CA MET A 135 -9.80 -9.61 11.03
C MET A 135 -9.23 -11.04 10.87
N ASP A 136 -7.92 -11.20 11.07
CA ASP A 136 -7.24 -12.46 11.40
C ASP A 136 -6.82 -12.43 12.88
#